data_AF-A0A1J5PEF1-F1
#
_entry.id   AF-A0A1J5PEF1-F1
#
_cell.length_a   1.000
_cell.length_b   1.000
_cell.length_c   1.000
_cell.angle_alpha   90.00
_cell.angle_beta   90.00
_cell.angle_gamma   90.00
#
_symmetry.space_group_name_H-M   'P 1'
#
loop_
_entity.id
_entity.type
_entity.pdbx_description
1 polymer ?
#
loop_
_entity_poly.entity_id
_entity_poly.type
_entity_poly.pdbx_seq_one_letter_code
_entity_poly.pdbx_strand_id
1 'polypeptide(L)' 'MIQELDRKPISSYFSKAYFRLGVQRYTFDYTGSNNWVGAPVAMGDVKASDMMTTTPLESATNIYATFEVKF' A
#
# COMPACT_ATOMS: atom_id res chain seq x y z
N MET A 1 -6.95 -0.21 6.22
CA MET A 1 -6.70 -0.27 7.69
C MET A 1 -5.67 -1.36 7.93
N ILE A 2 -4.54 -1.05 8.58
CA ILE A 2 -3.49 -2.02 8.91
C ILE A 2 -3.80 -2.54 10.31
N GLN A 3 -4.08 -3.84 10.43
CA GLN A 3 -4.24 -4.48 11.74
C GLN A 3 -2.87 -4.99 12.20
N GLU A 4 -2.38 -4.47 13.30
CA GLU A 4 -1.13 -4.95 13.92
C GLU A 4 -1.46 -6.01 14.99
N LEU A 5 -0.89 -7.20 14.86
CA LEU A 5 -0.96 -8.26 15.87
C LEU A 5 -0.05 -7.90 17.06
N ASP A 6 -0.46 -8.31 18.27
CA ASP A 6 0.36 -8.17 19.48
C ASP A 6 1.70 -8.90 19.30
N ARG A 7 2.81 -8.15 19.36
CA ARG A 7 4.12 -8.61 18.89
C ARG A 7 4.85 -9.33 20.03
N LYS A 8 4.85 -10.66 20.03
CA LYS A 8 5.74 -11.46 20.90
C LYS A 8 7.16 -11.52 20.30
N PRO A 9 8.20 -11.24 21.09
CA PRO A 9 9.58 -11.35 20.62
C PRO A 9 9.92 -12.82 20.33
N ILE A 10 10.77 -13.04 19.32
CA ILE A 10 11.21 -14.39 18.90
C ILE A 10 12.57 -14.75 19.56
N SER A 11 13.19 -13.83 20.31
CA SER A 11 14.52 -13.97 20.90
C SER A 11 14.56 -13.74 22.43
N SER A 12 15.77 -13.78 23.02
CA SER A 12 16.02 -13.87 24.47
C SER A 12 15.80 -12.57 25.26
N TYR A 13 16.04 -12.61 26.58
CA TYR A 13 15.80 -11.50 27.50
C TYR A 13 16.65 -10.23 27.22
N PHE A 14 17.85 -10.40 26.67
CA PHE A 14 18.82 -9.33 26.44
C PHE A 14 18.71 -8.65 25.06
N SER A 15 18.01 -9.28 24.11
CA SER A 15 17.76 -8.70 22.80
C SER A 15 16.44 -9.20 22.27
N LYS A 16 15.55 -8.29 21.90
CA LYS A 16 14.21 -8.62 21.37
C LYS A 16 14.20 -8.42 19.86
N ALA A 17 14.07 -9.51 19.14
CA ALA A 17 13.89 -9.57 17.69
C ALA A 17 12.41 -9.74 17.37
N TYR A 18 11.95 -8.99 16.38
CA TYR A 18 10.58 -8.96 15.90
C TYR A 18 10.56 -9.22 14.40
N PHE A 19 9.69 -10.11 13.97
CA PHE A 19 9.44 -10.37 12.56
C PHE A 19 8.00 -10.02 12.23
N ARG A 20 7.79 -9.34 11.09
CA ARG A 20 6.46 -8.99 10.62
C ARG A 20 6.36 -9.25 9.13
N LEU A 21 5.34 -10.01 8.76
CA LEU A 21 4.85 -10.17 7.40
C LEU A 21 3.55 -9.37 7.26
N GLY A 22 3.37 -8.74 6.12
CA GLY A 22 2.14 -8.02 5.81
C GLY A 22 1.81 -8.09 4.33
N VAL A 23 0.51 -8.14 4.06
CA VAL A 23 -0.06 -8.00 2.72
C VAL A 23 -1.07 -6.87 2.80
N GLN A 24 -0.99 -5.93 1.88
CA GLN A 24 -1.92 -4.82 1.75
C GLN A 24 -2.44 -4.79 0.32
N ARG A 25 -3.75 -4.86 0.18
CA ARG A 25 -4.44 -4.65 -1.09
C ARG A 25 -5.08 -3.27 -1.08
N TYR A 26 -4.81 -2.51 -2.14
CA TYR A 26 -5.40 -1.22 -2.40
C TYR A 26 -6.28 -1.35 -3.63
N THR A 27 -7.48 -0.78 -3.53
CA THR A 27 -8.38 -0.56 -4.66
C THR A 27 -8.58 0.94 -4.75
N PHE A 28 -8.45 1.49 -5.95
CA PHE A 28 -8.58 2.93 -6.20
C PHE A 28 -9.91 3.19 -6.87
N ASP A 29 -10.74 4.03 -6.28
CA ASP A 29 -12.05 4.38 -6.85
C ASP A 29 -11.94 5.51 -7.89
N TYR A 30 -10.88 6.30 -7.82
CA TYR A 30 -10.62 7.45 -8.69
C TYR A 30 -9.18 7.44 -9.21
N THR A 31 -8.99 8.05 -10.38
CA THR A 31 -7.67 8.27 -10.96
C THR A 31 -6.83 9.22 -10.09
N GLY A 32 -5.51 9.04 -10.14
CA GLY A 32 -4.58 9.95 -9.47
C GLY A 32 -4.65 11.33 -10.10
N SER A 33 -4.66 12.38 -9.28
CA SER A 33 -4.70 13.76 -9.78
C SER A 33 -3.49 14.10 -10.66
N ASN A 34 -2.33 13.46 -10.45
CA ASN A 34 -1.04 13.53 -11.19
C ASN A 34 -0.48 14.92 -11.57
N ASN A 35 -1.27 16.00 -11.50
CA ASN A 35 -0.94 17.39 -11.72
C ASN A 35 -2.16 18.28 -11.35
N TRP A 36 -2.05 19.61 -11.45
CA TRP A 36 -3.20 20.54 -11.40
C TRP A 36 -4.07 20.52 -12.68
N VAL A 37 -3.62 19.79 -13.70
CA VAL A 37 -4.27 19.70 -15.01
C VAL A 37 -5.29 18.56 -14.98
N GLY A 38 -6.48 18.85 -14.46
CA GLY A 38 -7.64 17.94 -14.48
C GLY A 38 -8.03 17.39 -13.11
N ALA A 39 -9.34 17.30 -12.89
CA ALA A 39 -9.89 16.68 -11.69
C ALA A 39 -9.77 15.15 -11.75
N PRO A 40 -9.64 14.46 -10.59
CA PRO A 40 -9.77 13.01 -10.53
C PRO A 40 -11.06 12.52 -11.18
N VAL A 41 -10.97 11.47 -11.99
CA VAL A 41 -12.10 10.83 -12.68
C VAL A 41 -12.38 9.49 -12.00
N ALA A 42 -13.65 9.12 -11.84
CA ALA A 42 -13.99 7.81 -11.30
C ALA A 42 -13.45 6.71 -12.21
N MET A 43 -12.87 5.64 -11.65
CA MET A 43 -12.24 4.58 -12.44
C MET A 43 -13.21 3.91 -13.44
N GLY A 44 -14.50 3.80 -13.09
CA GLY A 44 -15.53 3.24 -13.96
C GLY A 44 -15.93 4.14 -15.13
N ASP A 45 -15.61 5.44 -15.08
CA ASP A 45 -15.94 6.42 -16.12
C ASP A 45 -14.77 6.69 -17.07
N VAL A 46 -13.61 6.07 -16.83
CA VAL A 46 -12.42 6.20 -17.69
C VAL A 46 -12.67 5.54 -19.04
N LYS A 47 -12.54 6.31 -20.11
CA LYS A 47 -12.69 5.85 -21.50
C LYS A 47 -11.33 5.78 -22.19
N ALA A 48 -11.22 4.92 -23.20
CA ALA A 48 -10.02 4.84 -24.03
C ALA A 48 -9.71 6.17 -24.78
N SER A 49 -10.72 7.04 -24.93
CA SER A 49 -10.58 8.39 -25.50
C SER A 49 -9.99 9.42 -24.54
N ASP A 50 -9.92 9.11 -23.24
CA ASP A 50 -9.48 10.09 -22.25
C ASP A 50 -7.96 10.26 -22.34
N MET A 51 -7.53 11.50 -22.53
CA MET A 51 -6.11 11.83 -22.60
C MET A 51 -5.51 11.88 -21.19
N MET A 52 -4.98 10.74 -20.73
CA MET A 52 -4.26 10.65 -19.46
C MET A 52 -2.75 10.65 -19.69
N THR A 53 -2.01 11.34 -18.83
CA THR A 53 -0.53 11.36 -18.87
C THR A 53 0.09 10.01 -18.53
N THR A 54 -0.61 9.21 -17.72
CA THR A 54 -0.21 7.85 -17.33
C THR A 54 -1.43 6.94 -17.30
N THR A 55 -1.24 5.65 -17.55
CA THR A 55 -2.31 4.66 -17.39
C THR A 55 -2.82 4.63 -15.94
N PRO A 56 -4.13 4.73 -15.71
CA PRO A 56 -4.69 4.69 -14.36
C PRO A 56 -4.56 3.28 -13.76
N LEU A 57 -4.29 3.23 -12.46
CA LEU A 57 -4.07 1.99 -11.71
C LEU A 57 -5.33 1.67 -10.89
N GLU A 58 -5.98 0.54 -11.19
CA GLU A 58 -7.20 0.12 -10.47
C GLU A 58 -6.91 -0.51 -9.11
N SER A 59 -5.86 -1.32 -9.02
CA SER A 59 -5.48 -1.94 -7.75
C SER A 59 -3.98 -2.16 -7.62
N ALA A 60 -3.50 -2.13 -6.38
CA ALA A 60 -2.12 -2.41 -6.04
C ALA A 60 -2.05 -3.41 -4.89
N THR A 61 -1.10 -4.34 -4.95
CA THR A 61 -0.82 -5.27 -3.85
C THR A 61 0.60 -5.05 -3.38
N ASN A 62 0.76 -4.76 -2.09
CA ASN A 62 2.05 -4.67 -1.44
C ASN A 62 2.24 -5.86 -0.51
N ILE A 63 3.34 -6.59 -0.69
CA ILE A 63 3.75 -7.72 0.14
C ILE A 63 5.08 -7.33 0.77
N TYR A 64 5.17 -7.33 2.09
CA TYR A 64 6.37 -6.92 2.80
C TYR A 64 6.73 -7.84 3.96
N ALA A 65 8.02 -7.90 4.21
CA ALA A 65 8.61 -8.55 5.37
C ALA A 65 9.55 -7.56 6.07
N THR A 66 9.52 -7.54 7.41
CA THR A 66 10.38 -6.68 8.22
C THR A 66 10.97 -7.48 9.36
N PHE A 67 12.23 -7.21 9.66
CA PHE A 67 12.99 -7.80 10.77
C PHE A 67 13.58 -6.66 11.59
N GLU A 68 13.22 -6.58 12.87
CA GLU A 68 13.59 -5.50 13.77
C GLU A 68 14.28 -6.10 15.01
N VAL A 69 15.42 -5.54 15.41
CA VAL A 69 16.17 -5.97 16.61
C VAL A 69 16.27 -4.80 17.57
N LYS A 70 15.90 -5.03 18.83
CA LYS A 70 16.04 -4.09 19.95
C LYS A 70 17.04 -4.68 20.95
N PHE A 71 18.03 -3.87 21.33
CA PHE A 71 19.04 -4.18 22.35
C PHE A 71 18.68 -3.49 23.67
#